data_AF-A0A835RHA2-F1
#
_entry.id   AF-A0A835RHA2-F1
#
_cell.length_a   1.000
_cell.length_b   1.000
_cell.length_c   1.000
_cell.angle_alpha   90.00
_cell.angle_beta   90.00
_cell.angle_gamma   90.00
#
_symmetry.space_group_name_H-M   'P 1'
#
loop_
_entity.id
_entity.type
_entity.pdbx_description
1 polymer ?
#
loop_
_entity_poly.entity_id
_entity_poly.type
_entity_poly.pdbx_seq_one_letter_code
_entity_poly.pdbx_strand_id
1 'polypeptide(L)'
;MIKCDDSLRDKLRNLLAEAFSRVSDEAREDNRKEVRNIVDEINACEPFLVAIIVWQPCLKSWASQMAHKIKYRSIMLNLKGAKNTDLRLRLHLGYIAPEKLINMTAEEMTSEVQQMANEQIQEKALFECERGSPKGTTDQFMYG
;
A
#
# COMPACT_ATOMS: atom_id res chain seq x y z
N MET A 1 33.08 -11.59 3.63
CA MET A 1 31.88 -12.40 3.95
C MET A 1 30.86 -11.47 4.58
N ILE A 2 29.90 -10.97 3.80
CA ILE A 2 28.96 -9.93 4.24
C ILE A 2 27.98 -10.59 5.22
N LYS A 3 28.32 -10.55 6.51
CA LYS A 3 27.45 -10.84 7.65
C LYS A 3 26.50 -9.64 7.85
N CYS A 4 25.79 -9.23 6.81
CA CYS A 4 24.70 -8.28 6.95
C CYS A 4 23.39 -9.01 6.63
N ASP A 5 22.50 -8.97 7.62
CA ASP A 5 21.06 -8.76 7.41
C ASP A 5 20.08 -9.94 7.30
N ASP A 6 20.47 -11.19 7.59
CA ASP A 6 19.48 -12.29 7.66
C ASP A 6 18.37 -12.03 8.69
N SER A 7 18.69 -11.43 9.83
CA SER A 7 17.67 -11.12 10.84
C SER A 7 16.60 -10.13 10.37
N LEU A 8 16.95 -9.11 9.57
CA LEU A 8 15.94 -8.20 9.01
C LEU A 8 15.15 -8.88 7.89
N ARG A 9 15.80 -9.71 7.07
CA ARG A 9 15.14 -10.50 6.01
C ARG A 9 14.15 -11.50 6.59
N ASP A 10 14.48 -12.14 7.70
CA ASP A 10 13.60 -13.11 8.35
C ASP A 10 12.44 -12.43 9.08
N LYS A 11 12.69 -11.31 9.77
CA LYS A 11 11.62 -10.47 10.35
C LYS A 11 10.61 -10.04 9.29
N LEU A 12 11.11 -9.72 8.10
CA LEU A 12 10.30 -9.32 6.97
C LEU A 12 9.50 -10.49 6.41
N ARG A 13 10.13 -11.63 6.12
CA ARG A 13 9.40 -12.84 5.68
C ARG A 13 8.28 -13.18 6.65
N ASN A 14 8.54 -13.08 7.95
CA ASN A 14 7.54 -13.31 8.99
C ASN A 14 6.40 -12.29 8.93
N LEU A 15 6.70 -11.00 8.71
CA LEU A 15 5.67 -9.96 8.59
C LEU A 15 4.81 -10.16 7.34
N LEU A 16 5.41 -10.53 6.21
CA LEU A 16 4.67 -10.88 4.99
C LEU A 16 3.79 -12.12 5.21
N ALA A 17 4.32 -13.16 5.85
CA ALA A 17 3.56 -14.35 6.16
C ALA A 17 2.39 -14.05 7.11
N GLU A 18 2.60 -13.22 8.14
CA GLU A 18 1.55 -12.74 9.05
C GLU A 18 0.49 -11.90 8.31
N ALA A 19 0.90 -11.06 7.36
CA ALA A 19 -0.04 -10.30 6.56
C ALA A 19 -0.89 -11.23 5.67
N PHE A 20 -0.27 -12.19 4.99
CA PHE A 20 -0.96 -13.11 4.09
C PHE A 20 -1.81 -14.17 4.83
N SER A 21 -1.43 -14.56 6.05
CA SER A 21 -2.23 -15.49 6.85
C SER A 21 -3.60 -14.92 7.21
N ARG A 22 -3.75 -13.59 7.25
CA ARG A 22 -5.02 -12.92 7.55
C ARG A 22 -5.97 -12.83 6.36
N VAL A 23 -5.49 -13.08 5.14
CA VAL A 23 -6.26 -12.86 3.90
C VAL A 23 -7.50 -13.76 3.83
N SER A 24 -7.41 -14.99 4.31
CA SER A 24 -8.55 -15.91 4.32
C SER A 24 -9.67 -15.42 5.24
N ASP A 25 -9.33 -15.03 6.47
CA ASP A 25 -10.30 -14.52 7.44
C ASP A 25 -10.93 -13.21 6.97
N GLU A 26 -10.11 -12.30 6.44
CA GLU A 26 -10.56 -11.03 5.87
C GLU A 26 -11.49 -11.23 4.67
N ALA A 27 -11.22 -12.22 3.82
CA ALA A 27 -12.08 -12.54 2.68
C ALA A 27 -13.42 -13.17 3.11
N ARG A 28 -13.43 -13.97 4.20
CA ARG A 28 -14.67 -14.52 4.78
C ARG A 28 -15.58 -13.42 5.35
N GLU A 29 -14.98 -12.41 5.96
CA GLU A 29 -15.68 -11.28 6.59
C GLU A 29 -16.02 -10.14 5.61
N ASP A 30 -15.55 -10.19 4.35
CA ASP A 30 -15.81 -9.16 3.35
C ASP A 30 -17.32 -9.08 3.01
N ASN A 31 -17.82 -7.86 2.81
CA ASN A 31 -19.21 -7.59 2.45
C ASN A 31 -19.54 -8.03 1.02
N ARG A 32 -18.53 -8.05 0.13
CA ARG A 32 -18.64 -8.43 -1.29
C ARG A 32 -18.81 -9.94 -1.43
N LYS A 33 -19.86 -10.38 -2.14
CA LYS A 33 -20.15 -11.82 -2.33
C LYS A 33 -19.08 -12.47 -3.19
N GLU A 34 -18.59 -11.77 -4.20
CA GLU A 34 -17.51 -12.18 -5.08
C GLU A 34 -16.23 -12.53 -4.32
N VAL A 35 -15.87 -11.77 -3.29
CA VAL A 35 -14.68 -12.03 -2.46
C VAL A 35 -14.90 -13.25 -1.55
N ARG A 36 -16.09 -13.41 -0.97
CA ARG A 36 -16.41 -14.59 -0.16
C ARG A 36 -16.42 -15.90 -0.97
N ASN A 37 -16.79 -15.83 -2.25
CA ASN A 37 -16.86 -17.01 -3.11
C ASN A 37 -15.48 -17.57 -3.49
N ILE A 38 -14.43 -16.76 -3.42
CA ILE A 38 -13.06 -17.17 -3.77
C ILE A 38 -12.23 -17.60 -2.55
N VAL A 39 -12.84 -17.69 -1.36
CA VAL A 39 -12.15 -18.09 -0.11
C VAL A 39 -11.49 -19.46 -0.22
N ASP A 40 -12.11 -20.41 -0.94
CA ASP A 40 -11.52 -21.73 -1.14
C ASP A 40 -10.26 -21.68 -2.02
N GLU A 41 -10.24 -20.80 -3.03
CA GLU A 41 -9.06 -20.54 -3.86
C GLU A 41 -7.94 -19.88 -3.03
N ILE A 42 -8.29 -18.95 -2.14
CA ILE A 42 -7.35 -18.31 -1.21
C ILE A 42 -6.73 -19.34 -0.27
N ASN A 43 -7.54 -20.28 0.25
CA ASN A 43 -7.09 -21.33 1.18
C ASN A 43 -6.20 -22.37 0.49
N ALA A 44 -6.34 -22.56 -0.82
CA ALA A 44 -5.45 -23.43 -1.59
C ALA A 44 -4.03 -22.86 -1.72
N CYS A 45 -3.86 -21.55 -1.52
CA CYS A 45 -2.58 -20.86 -1.57
C CYS A 45 -1.92 -20.78 -0.17
N GLU A 46 -0.77 -21.42 -0.02
CA GLU A 46 0.04 -21.36 1.19
C GLU A 46 0.61 -19.94 1.42
N PRO A 47 0.25 -19.24 2.52
CA PRO A 47 0.67 -17.87 2.79
C PRO A 47 2.19 -17.69 2.84
N PHE A 48 2.91 -18.71 3.32
CA PHE A 48 4.37 -18.66 3.40
C PHE A 48 5.04 -18.73 2.02
N LEU A 49 4.48 -19.53 1.10
CA LEU A 49 4.97 -19.61 -0.28
C LEU A 49 4.73 -18.29 -1.02
N VAL A 50 3.54 -17.71 -0.86
CA VAL A 50 3.21 -16.37 -1.39
C VAL A 50 4.20 -15.34 -0.86
N ALA A 51 4.47 -15.34 0.45
CA ALA A 51 5.45 -14.44 1.07
C ALA A 51 6.84 -14.58 0.44
N ILE A 52 7.30 -15.80 0.18
CA ILE A 52 8.58 -16.04 -0.50
C ILE A 52 8.55 -15.49 -1.93
N ILE A 53 7.52 -15.84 -2.71
CA ILE A 53 7.40 -15.43 -4.12
C ILE A 53 7.40 -13.91 -4.23
N VAL A 54 6.62 -13.23 -3.39
CA VAL A 54 6.59 -11.77 -3.34
C VAL A 54 7.96 -11.22 -2.90
N TRP A 55 8.62 -11.84 -1.90
CA TRP A 55 9.87 -11.35 -1.35
C TRP A 55 11.11 -11.54 -2.23
N GLN A 56 11.15 -12.49 -3.17
CA GLN A 56 12.36 -12.76 -3.95
C GLN A 56 12.73 -11.63 -4.95
N PRO A 57 11.78 -11.09 -5.75
CA PRO A 57 12.08 -10.05 -6.75
C PRO A 57 12.47 -8.69 -6.14
N CYS A 58 11.70 -8.19 -5.18
CA CYS A 58 12.13 -8.30 -3.80
C CYS A 58 13.62 -8.07 -3.49
N LEU A 59 14.17 -9.00 -2.73
CA LEU A 59 15.59 -9.02 -2.37
C LEU A 59 16.57 -8.67 -3.52
N LYS A 60 16.29 -9.11 -4.76
CA LYS A 60 17.18 -8.89 -5.92
C LYS A 60 17.35 -7.42 -6.31
N SER A 61 16.26 -6.65 -6.44
CA SER A 61 16.40 -5.23 -6.79
C SER A 61 16.81 -4.37 -5.59
N TRP A 62 16.58 -4.87 -4.37
CA TRP A 62 16.83 -4.17 -3.12
C TRP A 62 18.29 -4.18 -2.64
N ALA A 63 19.14 -5.10 -3.12
CA ALA A 63 20.53 -5.24 -2.68
C ALA A 63 21.46 -4.06 -3.11
N SER A 64 20.99 -3.17 -4.00
CA SER A 64 21.83 -2.18 -4.66
C SER A 64 21.75 -0.73 -4.16
N GLN A 65 20.73 -0.30 -3.38
CA GLN A 65 20.60 1.14 -3.01
C GLN A 65 19.94 1.44 -1.64
N MET A 66 20.32 2.57 -1.03
CA MET A 66 19.79 3.02 0.27
C MET A 66 18.30 3.46 0.22
N ALA A 67 17.83 3.94 -0.94
CA ALA A 67 16.44 4.36 -1.19
C ALA A 67 15.41 3.23 -0.95
N HIS A 68 15.85 1.98 -1.07
CA HIS A 68 15.01 0.81 -0.93
C HIS A 68 14.52 0.56 0.52
N LYS A 69 15.18 1.13 1.56
CA LYS A 69 14.71 1.04 2.95
C LYS A 69 13.44 1.85 3.22
N ILE A 70 13.28 3.00 2.57
CA ILE A 70 12.08 3.84 2.69
C ILE A 70 10.91 3.14 1.98
N LYS A 71 11.16 2.64 0.76
CA LYS A 71 10.16 1.90 -0.02
C LYS A 71 9.69 0.65 0.70
N TYR A 72 10.63 -0.06 1.33
CA TYR A 72 10.34 -1.21 2.18
C TYR A 72 9.37 -0.87 3.32
N ARG A 73 9.68 0.17 4.09
CA ARG A 73 8.80 0.63 5.17
C ARG A 73 7.41 0.99 4.65
N SER A 74 7.33 1.63 3.48
CA SER A 74 6.06 1.98 2.85
C SER A 74 5.24 0.74 2.49
N ILE A 75 5.83 -0.27 1.83
CA ILE A 75 5.14 -1.52 1.49
C ILE A 75 4.65 -2.23 2.76
N MET A 76 5.50 -2.34 3.78
CA MET A 76 5.14 -2.97 5.06
C MET A 76 4.00 -2.25 5.79
N LEU A 77 4.04 -0.91 5.82
CA LEU A 77 2.99 -0.11 6.45
C LEU A 77 1.65 -0.28 5.73
N ASN A 78 1.68 -0.32 4.39
CA ASN A 78 0.47 -0.54 3.59
C ASN A 78 -0.08 -1.96 3.75
N LEU A 79 0.78 -2.99 3.78
CA LEU A 79 0.37 -4.38 3.97
C LEU A 79 -0.13 -4.66 5.39
N LYS A 80 0.45 -4.02 6.40
CA LYS A 80 0.01 -4.17 7.81
C LYS A 80 -1.26 -3.37 8.12
N GLY A 81 -1.60 -2.39 7.28
CA GLY A 81 -2.77 -1.54 7.47
C GLY A 81 -4.05 -2.36 7.54
N ALA A 82 -4.77 -2.31 8.67
CA ALA A 82 -5.97 -3.13 8.89
C ALA A 82 -7.05 -2.92 7.81
N LYS A 83 -7.19 -1.69 7.31
CA LYS A 83 -8.17 -1.31 6.28
C LYS A 83 -7.77 -1.69 4.85
N ASN A 84 -6.54 -2.18 4.64
CA ASN A 84 -6.01 -2.44 3.31
C ASN A 84 -6.06 -3.94 2.96
N THR A 85 -7.23 -4.53 3.15
CA THR A 85 -7.51 -5.95 2.87
C THR A 85 -7.40 -6.25 1.39
N ASP A 86 -7.83 -5.32 0.53
CA ASP A 86 -7.81 -5.45 -0.93
C ASP A 86 -6.38 -5.61 -1.48
N LEU A 87 -5.43 -4.79 -1.02
CA LEU A 87 -4.03 -4.91 -1.43
C LEU A 87 -3.46 -6.29 -1.07
N ARG A 88 -3.72 -6.77 0.16
CA ARG A 88 -3.25 -8.09 0.61
C ARG A 88 -3.86 -9.21 -0.24
N LEU A 89 -5.17 -9.14 -0.48
CA LEU A 89 -5.90 -10.11 -1.31
C LEU A 89 -5.33 -10.16 -2.74
N ARG A 90 -5.12 -8.99 -3.36
CA ARG A 90 -4.59 -8.89 -4.72
C ARG A 90 -3.17 -9.39 -4.88
N LEU A 91 -2.34 -9.21 -3.85
CA LEU A 91 -1.00 -9.78 -3.82
C LEU A 91 -1.03 -11.29 -3.56
N HIS A 92 -1.90 -11.77 -2.68
CA HIS A 92 -2.04 -13.20 -2.38
C HIS A 92 -2.51 -14.00 -3.59
N LEU A 93 -3.45 -13.46 -4.36
CA LEU A 93 -3.96 -14.07 -5.59
C LEU A 93 -3.08 -13.81 -6.82
N GLY A 94 -2.01 -13.02 -6.69
CA GLY A 94 -1.09 -12.73 -7.79
C GLY A 94 -1.60 -11.73 -8.83
N TYR A 95 -2.70 -11.01 -8.58
CA TYR A 95 -3.16 -9.91 -9.45
C TYR A 95 -2.15 -8.75 -9.52
N ILE A 96 -1.33 -8.58 -8.49
CA ILE A 96 -0.21 -7.64 -8.50
C ILE A 96 1.08 -8.46 -8.55
N ALA A 97 1.82 -8.30 -9.65
CA ALA A 97 3.14 -8.90 -9.79
C ALA A 97 4.12 -8.31 -8.75
N PRO A 98 4.98 -9.12 -8.12
CA PRO A 98 5.97 -8.64 -7.17
C PRO A 98 6.89 -7.56 -7.74
N GLU A 99 7.21 -7.61 -9.04
CA GLU A 99 8.01 -6.62 -9.75
C GLU A 99 7.30 -5.27 -9.86
N LYS A 100 5.97 -5.29 -10.01
CA LYS A 100 5.15 -4.08 -10.04
C LYS A 100 5.08 -3.44 -8.65
N LEU A 101 4.99 -4.25 -7.59
CA LEU A 101 4.94 -3.77 -6.21
C LEU A 101 6.13 -2.88 -5.83
N ILE A 102 7.32 -3.15 -6.39
CA ILE A 102 8.55 -2.36 -6.18
C ILE A 102 8.39 -0.93 -6.67
N ASN A 103 7.70 -0.77 -7.80
CA ASN A 103 7.55 0.48 -8.51
C ASN A 103 6.28 1.26 -8.11
N MET A 104 5.33 0.63 -7.42
CA MET A 104 4.10 1.27 -6.98
C MET A 104 4.37 2.45 -6.02
N THR A 105 3.60 3.52 -6.16
CA THR A 105 3.64 4.66 -5.22
C THR A 105 2.94 4.30 -3.91
N ALA A 106 3.16 5.11 -2.86
CA ALA A 106 2.46 4.92 -1.59
C ALA A 106 0.95 5.12 -1.75
N GLU A 107 0.54 6.00 -2.66
CA GLU A 107 -0.86 6.29 -2.99
C GLU A 107 -1.50 5.11 -3.73
N GLU A 108 -0.82 4.53 -4.73
CA GLU A 108 -1.32 3.34 -5.44
C GLU A 108 -1.45 2.10 -4.54
N MET A 109 -0.74 2.08 -3.41
CA MET A 109 -0.79 0.99 -2.44
C MET A 109 -1.87 1.18 -1.35
N THR A 110 -2.51 2.35 -1.21
CA THR A 110 -3.58 2.51 -0.21
C THR A 110 -4.88 1.86 -0.67
N SER A 111 -5.84 1.67 0.24
CA SER A 111 -7.16 1.14 -0.11
C SER A 111 -7.88 2.05 -1.12
N GLU A 112 -8.73 1.50 -1.99
CA GLU A 112 -9.48 2.29 -2.99
C GLU A 112 -10.26 3.45 -2.36
N VAL A 113 -10.86 3.24 -1.19
CA VAL A 113 -11.56 4.29 -0.43
C VAL A 113 -10.61 5.43 -0.04
N GLN A 114 -9.38 5.09 0.36
CA GLN A 114 -8.36 6.09 0.69
C GLN A 114 -7.76 6.73 -0.55
N GLN A 115 -7.62 6.01 -1.65
CA GLN A 115 -7.19 6.58 -2.93
C GLN A 115 -8.17 7.67 -3.38
N MET A 116 -9.47 7.35 -3.44
CA MET A 116 -10.52 8.31 -3.77
C MET A 116 -10.56 9.51 -2.82
N ALA A 117 -10.38 9.27 -1.51
CA ALA A 117 -10.35 10.36 -0.53
C ALA A 117 -9.12 11.28 -0.71
N ASN A 118 -7.94 10.70 -0.99
CA ASN A 118 -6.73 11.46 -1.24
C ASN A 118 -6.84 12.28 -2.53
N GLU A 119 -7.41 11.71 -3.60
CA GLU A 119 -7.67 12.40 -4.86
C GLU A 119 -8.59 13.62 -4.65
N GLN A 120 -9.69 13.45 -3.91
CA GLN A 120 -10.60 14.57 -3.60
C GLN A 120 -9.94 15.67 -2.76
N ILE A 121 -9.04 15.30 -1.84
CA ILE A 121 -8.28 16.27 -1.04
C ILE A 121 -7.28 17.02 -1.95
N GLN A 122 -6.58 16.32 -2.84
CA GLN A 122 -5.67 16.93 -3.80
C GLN A 122 -6.39 17.89 -4.76
N GLU A 123 -7.54 17.49 -5.30
CA GLU A 123 -8.37 18.32 -6.19
C GLU A 123 -8.85 19.59 -5.49
N LYS A 124 -9.36 19.45 -4.25
CA LYS A 124 -9.77 20.61 -3.43
C LYS A 124 -8.60 21.53 -3.12
N ALA A 125 -7.44 20.98 -2.75
CA ALA A 125 -6.25 21.77 -2.46
C ALA A 125 -5.75 22.54 -3.69
N LEU A 126 -5.77 21.91 -4.88
CA LEU A 126 -5.42 22.57 -6.14
C LEU A 126 -6.39 23.72 -6.45
N PHE A 127 -7.69 23.46 -6.33
CA PHE A 127 -8.72 24.47 -6.57
C PHE A 127 -8.64 25.66 -5.59
N GLU A 128 -8.33 25.41 -4.32
CA GLU A 128 -8.14 26.47 -3.31
C GLU A 128 -6.86 27.29 -3.55
N CYS A 129 -5.78 26.65 -3.99
CA CYS A 129 -4.54 27.35 -4.38
C CYS A 129 -4.74 28.27 -5.60
N GLU A 130 -5.55 27.86 -6.57
CA GLU A 130 -5.83 28.65 -7.79
C GLU A 130 -6.76 29.85 -7.55
N ARG A 131 -7.58 29.83 -6.50
CA ARG A 131 -8.55 30.91 -6.19
C ARG A 131 -7.92 32.21 -5.70
N GLY A 132 -6.61 32.24 -5.46
CA GLY A 132 -5.86 33.45 -5.18
C GLY A 132 -5.96 33.92 -3.73
N SER A 133 -4.84 34.48 -3.25
CA SER A 133 -4.72 35.09 -1.93
C SER A 133 -5.79 36.18 -1.73
N PRO A 134 -6.36 36.33 -0.53
CA PRO A 134 -7.36 37.37 -0.27
C PRO A 134 -6.75 38.74 -0.62
N LYS A 135 -7.28 39.38 -1.67
CA LYS A 135 -6.97 40.78 -1.97
C LYS A 135 -7.56 41.59 -0.81
N GLY A 136 -6.70 42.07 0.07
CA GLY A 136 -7.06 42.95 1.18
C GLY A 136 -7.75 44.19 0.64
N THR A 137 -9.08 44.15 0.60
CA THR A 137 -9.90 45.29 0.18
C THR A 137 -10.22 46.04 1.47
N THR A 138 -9.39 47.04 1.79
CA THR A 138 -9.70 48.03 2.82
C THR A 138 -10.66 49.03 2.20
N ASP A 139 -11.91 48.98 2.66
CA ASP A 139 -13.00 49.87 2.23
C ASP A 139 -13.18 51.04 3.21
N GLN A 140 -12.09 51.49 3.85
CA GLN A 140 -12.13 52.53 4.88
C GLN A 140 -11.98 53.96 4.35
N PHE A 141 -11.85 54.14 3.04
CA PHE A 141 -11.70 55.48 2.44
C PHE A 141 -12.71 55.69 1.33
N MET A 142 -13.72 56.51 1.61
CA MET A 142 -14.63 57.06 0.61
C MET A 142 -13.93 58.25 -0.07
N TYR A 143 -13.79 58.24 -1.39
CA TYR A 143 -13.27 59.38 -2.15
C TYR A 143 -14.39 60.42 -2.37
N GLY A 144 -14.13 61.63 -1.84
CA GLY A 144 -14.55 62.96 -2.33
C GLY A 144 -16.03 63.19 -2.65
#